data_AF-A0A1F7I7Q6-F1
#
_entry.id   AF-A0A1F7I7Q6-F1
#
_cell.length_a   1.000
_cell.length_b   1.000
_cell.length_c   1.000
_cell.angle_alpha   90.00
_cell.angle_beta   90.00
_cell.angle_gamma   90.00
#
_symmetry.space_group_name_H-M   'P 1'
#
loop_
_entity.id
_entity.type
_entity.pdbx_description
1 polymer ?
#
loop_
_entity_poly.entity_id
_entity_poly.type
_entity_poly.pdbx_seq_one_letter_code
_entity_poly.pdbx_strand_id
1 'polypeptide(L)'
;MFKKLRQAQKGFTLVEILIVVALIAILAVIALITINPAEAQKRARDAQRLKEMGVMQGIVEQYITDNIGTISAMSAVSTGGTNGCTTAGWAGLNLCKYANTISQDPVNRSGEYTLTDGVVTTGTIGYQIQIDSNLRYRICSRMESAANAAKLTSDGIANNYFEVYSSTAAPACSF
;
A
#
# COMPACT_ATOMS: atom_id res chain seq x y z
N MET A 1 32.91 -62.87 -3.31
CA MET A 1 33.32 -62.25 -4.59
C MET A 1 32.27 -61.20 -4.96
N PHE A 2 32.56 -59.90 -4.81
CA PHE A 2 31.74 -58.81 -5.37
C PHE A 2 32.67 -57.65 -5.76
N LYS A 3 32.91 -57.51 -7.07
CA LYS A 3 33.76 -56.45 -7.64
C LYS A 3 32.88 -55.22 -7.85
N LYS A 4 32.94 -54.24 -6.94
CA LYS A 4 32.24 -52.95 -7.09
C LYS A 4 32.79 -52.22 -8.32
N LEU A 5 31.96 -52.05 -9.35
CA LEU A 5 32.23 -51.18 -10.47
C LEU A 5 32.10 -49.73 -9.98
N ARG A 6 33.22 -49.00 -9.84
CA ARG A 6 33.18 -47.55 -9.63
C ARG A 6 32.72 -46.91 -10.94
N GLN A 7 31.48 -46.42 -10.98
CA GLN A 7 31.02 -45.54 -12.05
C GLN A 7 31.86 -44.25 -12.02
N ALA A 8 32.54 -43.95 -13.12
CA ALA A 8 33.21 -42.66 -13.30
C ALA A 8 32.15 -41.57 -13.41
N GLN A 9 32.06 -40.68 -12.43
CA GLN A 9 31.23 -39.49 -12.53
C GLN A 9 31.84 -38.58 -13.60
N LYS A 10 31.12 -38.38 -14.70
CA LYS A 10 31.49 -37.40 -15.73
C LYS A 10 31.33 -36.00 -15.12
N GLY A 11 32.42 -35.24 -15.07
CA GLY A 11 32.39 -33.82 -14.70
C GLY A 11 31.85 -32.96 -15.84
N PHE A 12 31.38 -31.76 -15.49
CA PHE A 12 31.00 -30.73 -16.47
C PHE A 12 32.24 -30.24 -17.24
N THR A 13 32.09 -30.02 -18.54
CA THR A 13 33.07 -29.35 -19.37
C THR A 13 32.98 -27.83 -19.21
N LEU A 14 34.09 -27.13 -19.45
CA LEU A 14 34.12 -25.66 -19.45
C LEU A 14 33.18 -25.07 -20.51
N VAL A 15 33.03 -25.74 -21.65
CA VAL A 15 32.14 -25.30 -22.74
C VAL A 15 30.67 -25.38 -22.29
N GLU A 16 30.29 -26.42 -21.55
CA GLU A 16 28.93 -26.55 -21.04
C GLU A 16 28.60 -25.44 -20.05
N ILE A 17 29.52 -25.08 -19.14
CA ILE A 17 29.29 -23.96 -18.23
C ILE A 17 29.23 -22.63 -18.98
N LEU A 18 30.06 -22.42 -20.00
CA LEU A 18 30.07 -21.21 -20.81
C LEU A 18 28.75 -21.00 -21.58
N ILE A 19 28.21 -22.05 -22.19
CA ILE A 19 26.92 -21.99 -22.89
C ILE A 19 25.78 -21.72 -21.89
N VAL A 20 25.81 -22.35 -20.71
CA VAL A 20 24.76 -22.18 -19.70
C VAL A 20 24.71 -20.74 -19.19
N VAL A 21 25.85 -20.13 -18.85
CA VAL A 21 25.84 -18.73 -18.39
C VAL A 21 25.42 -17.76 -19.50
N ALA A 22 25.80 -18.03 -20.75
CA ALA A 22 25.36 -17.24 -21.90
C ALA A 22 23.82 -17.32 -22.09
N LEU A 23 23.25 -18.52 -21.95
CA LEU A 23 21.79 -18.72 -22.04
C LEU A 23 21.05 -18.07 -20.87
N ILE A 24 21.56 -18.19 -19.63
CA ILE A 24 20.97 -17.52 -18.45
C ILE A 24 20.95 -16.01 -18.64
N ALA A 25 22.02 -15.42 -19.18
CA ALA A 25 22.09 -13.99 -19.45
C ALA A 25 21.01 -13.52 -20.44
N ILE A 26 20.79 -14.27 -21.53
CA ILE A 26 19.75 -13.97 -22.54
C ILE A 26 18.35 -14.06 -21.90
N LEU A 27 18.07 -15.14 -21.18
CA LEU A 27 16.77 -15.35 -20.54
C LEU A 27 16.48 -14.28 -19.48
N ALA A 28 17.48 -13.85 -18.72
CA ALA A 28 17.33 -12.80 -17.70
C ALA A 28 16.91 -11.45 -18.30
N VAL A 29 17.50 -11.05 -19.43
CA VAL A 29 17.15 -9.80 -20.11
C VAL A 29 15.71 -9.84 -20.63
N ILE A 30 15.31 -10.95 -21.27
CA ILE A 30 13.94 -11.13 -21.76
C ILE A 30 12.93 -11.06 -20.60
N ALA A 31 13.22 -11.75 -19.50
CA ALA A 31 12.34 -11.77 -18.33
C ALA A 31 12.06 -10.37 -17.76
N LEU A 32 13.09 -9.51 -17.65
CA LEU A 32 12.95 -8.15 -17.12
C LEU A 32 12.10 -7.22 -18.02
N ILE A 33 12.14 -7.41 -19.33
CA ILE A 33 11.31 -6.62 -20.26
C ILE A 33 9.85 -7.06 -20.15
N THR A 34 9.60 -8.36 -19.93
CA THR A 34 8.24 -8.90 -19.85
C THR A 34 7.54 -8.64 -18.52
N ILE A 35 8.28 -8.64 -17.41
CA ILE A 35 7.74 -8.43 -16.07
C ILE A 35 8.20 -7.04 -15.65
N ASN A 36 7.34 -6.02 -15.76
CA ASN A 36 7.63 -4.70 -15.19
C ASN A 36 7.63 -4.82 -13.65
N PRO A 37 8.79 -4.96 -12.99
CA PRO A 37 8.84 -5.32 -11.58
C PRO A 37 8.47 -4.12 -10.70
N ALA A 38 8.72 -2.90 -11.18
CA ALA A 38 8.32 -1.67 -10.53
C ALA A 38 6.79 -1.58 -10.46
N GLU A 39 6.10 -1.87 -11.55
CA GLU A 39 4.63 -1.90 -11.58
C GLU A 39 4.06 -2.99 -10.68
N ALA A 40 4.67 -4.18 -10.65
CA ALA A 40 4.26 -5.25 -9.73
C ALA A 40 4.39 -4.82 -8.25
N GLN A 41 5.46 -4.11 -7.90
CA GLN A 41 5.64 -3.56 -6.56
C GLN A 41 4.61 -2.46 -6.23
N LYS A 42 4.30 -1.56 -7.17
CA LYS A 42 3.25 -0.55 -7.01
C LYS A 42 1.90 -1.20 -6.71
N ARG A 43 1.52 -2.22 -7.50
CA ARG A 43 0.28 -2.98 -7.28
C ARG A 43 0.25 -3.71 -5.95
N ALA A 44 1.38 -4.27 -5.50
CA ALA A 44 1.47 -4.93 -4.20
C ALA A 44 1.25 -3.93 -3.04
N ARG A 45 1.87 -2.74 -3.11
CA ARG A 45 1.65 -1.67 -2.13
C ARG A 45 0.22 -1.14 -2.17
N ASP A 46 -0.36 -0.96 -3.34
CA ASP A 46 -1.77 -0.55 -3.46
C ASP A 46 -2.72 -1.61 -2.87
N ALA A 47 -2.47 -2.91 -3.10
CA ALA A 47 -3.26 -3.97 -2.48
C ALA A 47 -3.15 -3.95 -0.95
N GLN A 48 -1.96 -3.65 -0.41
CA GLN A 48 -1.76 -3.43 1.01
C GLN A 48 -2.56 -2.22 1.51
N ARG A 49 -2.53 -1.08 0.80
CA ARG A 49 -3.32 0.12 1.14
C ARG A 49 -4.81 -0.17 1.25
N LEU A 50 -5.37 -0.84 0.27
CA LEU A 50 -6.79 -1.19 0.25
C LEU A 50 -7.18 -2.05 1.46
N LYS A 51 -6.35 -3.03 1.82
CA LYS A 51 -6.57 -3.87 3.00
C LYS A 51 -6.48 -3.06 4.30
N GLU A 52 -5.43 -2.25 4.43
CA GLU A 52 -5.19 -1.45 5.63
C GLU A 52 -6.27 -0.39 5.85
N MET A 53 -6.77 0.22 4.77
CA MET A 53 -7.91 1.15 4.85
C MET A 53 -9.18 0.48 5.37
N GLY A 54 -9.47 -0.76 4.97
CA GLY A 54 -10.59 -1.52 5.55
C GLY A 54 -10.42 -1.81 7.04
N VAL A 55 -9.19 -2.09 7.50
CA VAL A 55 -8.89 -2.27 8.92
C VAL A 55 -9.05 -0.96 9.69
N MET A 56 -8.52 0.15 9.15
CA MET A 56 -8.64 1.47 9.76
C MET A 56 -10.10 1.93 9.83
N GLN A 57 -10.91 1.60 8.84
CA GLN A 57 -12.35 1.88 8.84
C GLN A 57 -13.03 1.31 10.08
N GLY A 58 -12.85 0.02 10.36
CA GLY A 58 -13.43 -0.62 11.55
C GLY A 58 -12.91 -0.03 12.87
N ILE A 59 -11.62 0.33 12.93
CA ILE A 59 -11.03 1.00 14.10
C ILE A 59 -11.68 2.36 14.34
N VAL A 60 -11.80 3.18 13.30
CA VAL A 60 -12.39 4.53 13.39
C VAL A 60 -13.87 4.45 13.73
N GLU A 61 -14.62 3.52 13.14
CA GLU A 61 -16.04 3.31 13.46
C GLU A 61 -16.26 2.93 14.93
N GLN A 62 -15.46 2.00 15.45
CA GLN A 62 -15.56 1.61 16.85
C GLN A 62 -15.13 2.75 17.79
N TYR A 63 -14.07 3.49 17.45
CA TYR A 63 -13.65 4.67 18.20
C TYR A 63 -14.74 5.72 18.26
N ILE A 64 -15.37 6.04 17.12
CA ILE A 64 -16.48 7.01 17.05
C ILE A 64 -17.64 6.55 17.92
N THR A 65 -18.03 5.28 17.82
CA THR A 65 -19.15 4.70 18.59
C THR A 65 -18.94 4.82 20.11
N ASP A 66 -17.72 4.57 20.58
CA ASP A 66 -17.41 4.58 22.01
C ASP A 66 -17.18 5.98 22.60
N ASN A 67 -16.92 6.99 21.75
CA ASN A 67 -16.47 8.32 22.15
C ASN A 67 -17.42 9.44 21.69
N ILE A 68 -18.69 9.11 21.40
CA ILE A 68 -19.73 10.08 21.03
C ILE A 68 -19.77 11.23 22.04
N GLY A 69 -19.75 12.48 21.54
CA GLY A 69 -19.78 13.69 22.36
C GLY A 69 -18.42 14.19 22.85
N THR A 70 -17.34 13.44 22.63
CA THR A 70 -15.96 13.85 22.99
C THR A 70 -15.07 14.12 21.78
N ILE A 71 -15.48 13.64 20.60
CA ILE A 71 -14.72 13.80 19.36
C ILE A 71 -14.93 15.20 18.79
N SER A 72 -13.82 15.91 18.56
CA SER A 72 -13.78 17.14 17.78
C SER A 72 -13.43 16.86 16.33
N ALA A 73 -13.77 17.80 15.43
CA ALA A 73 -13.33 17.73 14.04
C ALA A 73 -11.79 17.67 13.97
N MET A 74 -11.26 16.85 13.07
CA MET A 74 -9.83 16.60 12.97
C MET A 74 -9.42 16.18 11.56
N SER A 75 -8.14 16.37 11.24
CA SER A 75 -7.49 15.85 10.04
C SER A 75 -6.07 15.46 10.39
N ALA A 76 -5.69 14.21 10.10
CA ALA A 76 -4.37 13.68 10.37
C ALA A 76 -3.85 12.93 9.15
N VAL A 77 -2.54 13.05 8.90
CA VAL A 77 -1.85 12.36 7.79
C VAL A 77 -0.73 11.50 8.36
N SER A 78 -0.59 10.27 7.85
CA SER A 78 0.36 9.28 8.38
C SER A 78 1.83 9.68 8.30
N THR A 79 2.16 10.65 7.46
CA THR A 79 3.50 11.24 7.32
C THR A 79 3.88 12.14 8.51
N GLY A 80 2.91 12.55 9.33
CA GLY A 80 3.09 13.49 10.43
C GLY A 80 3.45 12.88 11.79
N GLY A 81 3.70 11.57 11.88
CA GLY A 81 3.96 10.92 13.18
C GLY A 81 4.39 9.47 13.09
N THR A 82 4.37 8.77 14.24
CA THR A 82 4.66 7.33 14.33
C THR A 82 3.38 6.50 14.17
N ASN A 83 3.52 5.19 13.95
CA ASN A 83 2.42 4.22 13.90
C ASN A 83 1.80 3.89 15.28
N GLY A 84 2.13 4.63 16.34
CA GLY A 84 1.58 4.42 17.67
C GLY A 84 0.06 4.59 17.73
N CYS A 85 -0.61 3.83 18.58
CA CYS A 85 -2.07 3.91 18.79
C CYS A 85 -2.51 5.01 19.76
N THR A 86 -1.57 5.76 20.36
CA THR A 86 -1.87 6.83 21.32
C THR A 86 -2.09 8.16 20.61
N THR A 87 -2.48 9.20 21.35
CA THR A 87 -2.59 10.57 20.82
C THR A 87 -1.27 11.17 20.31
N ALA A 88 -0.12 10.55 20.64
CA ALA A 88 1.19 10.91 20.08
C ALA A 88 1.49 10.22 18.73
N GLY A 89 0.66 9.25 18.33
CA GLY A 89 0.72 8.63 17.01
C GLY A 89 0.18 9.57 15.92
N TRP A 90 0.42 9.20 14.66
CA TRP A 90 0.07 10.06 13.52
C TRP A 90 -1.43 10.37 13.44
N ALA A 91 -2.30 9.46 13.92
CA ALA A 91 -3.75 9.65 13.89
C ALA A 91 -4.25 10.71 14.90
N GLY A 92 -3.45 11.05 15.92
CA GLY A 92 -3.85 12.02 16.96
C GLY A 92 -4.99 11.55 17.88
N LEU A 93 -5.39 10.28 17.79
CA LEU A 93 -6.49 9.68 18.55
C LEU A 93 -5.95 8.58 19.48
N ASN A 94 -6.61 8.34 20.62
CA ASN A 94 -6.30 7.19 21.47
C ASN A 94 -7.06 5.95 20.97
N LEU A 95 -6.43 5.19 20.09
CA LEU A 95 -6.97 4.00 19.43
C LEU A 95 -6.48 2.70 20.07
N CYS A 96 -5.73 2.75 21.17
CA CYS A 96 -5.10 1.57 21.78
C CYS A 96 -6.10 0.52 22.30
N LYS A 97 -7.37 0.89 22.49
CA LYS A 97 -8.46 -0.06 22.80
C LYS A 97 -8.83 -0.95 21.59
N TYR A 98 -8.58 -0.49 20.37
CA TYR A 98 -9.05 -1.10 19.12
C TYR A 98 -7.90 -1.66 18.28
N ALA A 99 -6.67 -1.16 18.47
CA ALA A 99 -5.48 -1.63 17.78
C ALA A 99 -4.20 -1.36 18.58
N ASN A 100 -3.20 -2.23 18.46
CA ASN A 100 -1.89 -2.01 19.09
C ASN A 100 -1.06 -0.94 18.37
N THR A 101 -1.25 -0.80 17.05
CA THR A 101 -0.61 0.20 16.19
C THR A 101 -1.57 0.55 15.06
N ILE A 102 -1.43 1.74 14.49
CA ILE A 102 -2.17 2.16 13.30
C ILE A 102 -1.23 2.11 12.09
N SER A 103 -1.68 1.48 11.01
CA SER A 103 -0.88 1.33 9.79
C SER A 103 -0.34 2.67 9.29
N GLN A 104 0.90 2.64 8.78
CA GLN A 104 1.48 3.72 7.98
C GLN A 104 1.59 3.25 6.55
N ASP A 105 1.41 4.18 5.62
CA ASP A 105 1.53 3.88 4.21
C ASP A 105 2.90 3.23 3.89
N PRO A 106 3.00 2.25 3.00
CA PRO A 106 4.29 1.63 2.68
C PRO A 106 5.34 2.61 2.12
N VAL A 107 4.90 3.70 1.49
CA VAL A 107 5.75 4.79 0.99
C VAL A 107 5.89 5.88 2.05
N ASN A 108 4.78 6.33 2.65
CA ASN A 108 4.67 7.35 3.72
C ASN A 108 5.58 8.58 3.53
N ARG A 109 5.66 9.09 2.30
CA ARG A 109 6.46 10.26 1.90
C ARG A 109 6.00 10.76 0.53
N SER A 110 6.68 11.75 -0.03
CA SER A 110 6.45 12.13 -1.43
C SER A 110 6.88 11.02 -2.40
N GLY A 111 6.01 10.65 -3.33
CA GLY A 111 6.24 9.60 -4.32
C GLY A 111 5.32 9.71 -5.52
N GLU A 112 5.47 8.78 -6.47
CA GLU A 112 4.65 8.73 -7.68
C GLU A 112 3.27 8.11 -7.41
N TYR A 113 2.21 8.78 -7.84
CA TYR A 113 0.85 8.27 -7.76
C TYR A 113 0.06 8.57 -9.03
N THR A 114 -1.02 7.84 -9.21
CA THR A 114 -1.91 7.93 -10.37
C THR A 114 -3.12 8.83 -10.09
N LEU A 115 -3.48 9.65 -11.07
CA LEU A 115 -4.71 10.42 -11.12
C LEU A 115 -5.86 9.62 -11.78
N THR A 116 -7.09 10.13 -11.69
CA THR A 116 -8.28 9.48 -12.27
C THR A 116 -8.20 9.22 -13.77
N ASP A 117 -7.45 10.04 -14.51
CA ASP A 117 -7.20 9.92 -15.96
C ASP A 117 -6.05 8.96 -16.32
N GLY A 118 -5.43 8.33 -15.31
CA GLY A 118 -4.30 7.43 -15.49
C GLY A 118 -2.93 8.12 -15.57
N VAL A 119 -2.89 9.45 -15.55
CA VAL A 119 -1.62 10.20 -15.52
C VAL A 119 -0.91 9.95 -14.20
N VAL A 120 0.40 9.71 -14.26
CA VAL A 120 1.26 9.59 -13.08
C VAL A 120 1.85 10.96 -12.76
N THR A 121 1.75 11.36 -11.49
CA THR A 121 2.33 12.59 -10.96
C THR A 121 3.06 12.30 -9.65
N THR A 122 3.66 13.31 -9.02
CA THR A 122 4.39 13.18 -7.75
C THR A 122 3.76 14.05 -6.66
N GLY A 123 3.74 13.53 -5.44
CA GLY A 123 3.29 14.26 -4.26
C GLY A 123 3.22 13.34 -3.04
N THR A 124 2.69 13.84 -1.92
CA THR A 124 2.58 13.06 -0.68
C THR A 124 1.74 11.81 -0.90
N ILE A 125 2.26 10.65 -0.51
CA ILE A 125 1.54 9.37 -0.44
C ILE A 125 1.53 8.94 1.03
N GLY A 126 0.33 8.73 1.55
CA GLY A 126 0.05 8.46 2.96
C GLY A 126 -1.38 8.02 3.17
N TYR A 127 -1.72 7.68 4.40
CA TYR A 127 -3.10 7.60 4.86
C TYR A 127 -3.52 8.93 5.48
N GLN A 128 -4.76 9.35 5.26
CA GLN A 128 -5.35 10.48 5.95
C GLN A 128 -6.65 10.03 6.59
N ILE A 129 -6.87 10.46 7.82
CA ILE A 129 -8.13 10.31 8.54
C ILE A 129 -8.68 11.69 8.78
N GLN A 130 -9.92 11.91 8.38
CA GLN A 130 -10.67 13.11 8.69
C GLN A 130 -11.97 12.75 9.38
N ILE A 131 -12.34 13.54 10.38
CA ILE A 131 -13.61 13.42 11.10
C ILE A 131 -14.18 14.84 11.23
N ASP A 132 -15.45 15.04 10.92
CA ASP A 132 -16.14 16.33 11.15
C ASP A 132 -16.86 16.39 12.51
N SER A 133 -17.43 17.55 12.82
CA SER A 133 -18.22 17.75 14.04
C SER A 133 -19.53 16.96 14.07
N ASN A 134 -19.95 16.38 12.94
CA ASN A 134 -21.12 15.51 12.84
C ASN A 134 -20.73 14.02 12.94
N LEU A 135 -19.49 13.70 13.33
CA LEU A 135 -18.94 12.35 13.42
C LEU A 135 -18.90 11.61 12.06
N ARG A 136 -18.91 12.34 10.95
CA ARG A 136 -18.70 11.77 9.63
C ARG A 136 -17.20 11.65 9.39
N TYR A 137 -16.76 10.48 8.97
CA TYR A 137 -15.35 10.23 8.74
C TYR A 137 -15.06 9.96 7.26
N ARG A 138 -13.82 10.23 6.88
CA ARG A 138 -13.22 9.82 5.61
C ARG A 138 -11.80 9.33 5.86
N ILE A 139 -11.48 8.18 5.28
CA ILE A 139 -10.12 7.64 5.25
C ILE A 139 -9.73 7.52 3.80
N CYS A 140 -8.54 8.00 3.45
CA CYS A 140 -8.11 8.03 2.07
C CYS A 140 -6.63 7.74 1.91
N SER A 141 -6.28 7.35 0.68
CA SER A 141 -4.90 7.17 0.24
C SER A 141 -4.79 7.39 -1.27
N ARG A 142 -3.58 7.62 -1.77
CA ARG A 142 -3.27 7.69 -3.20
C ARG A 142 -2.79 6.34 -3.70
N MET A 143 -3.20 5.96 -4.91
CA MET A 143 -2.78 4.71 -5.54
C MET A 143 -1.59 4.95 -6.47
N GLU A 144 -0.58 4.08 -6.44
CA GLU A 144 0.64 4.22 -7.23
C GLU A 144 0.52 3.70 -8.66
N SER A 145 -0.25 2.61 -8.84
CA SER A 145 -0.38 1.92 -10.12
C SER A 145 -1.45 2.56 -11.00
N ALA A 146 -1.10 2.79 -12.26
CA ALA A 146 -2.04 3.25 -13.27
C ALA A 146 -3.22 2.28 -13.48
N ALA A 147 -3.03 1.00 -13.16
CA ALA A 147 -4.09 0.00 -13.22
C ALA A 147 -5.21 0.23 -12.18
N ASN A 148 -4.95 1.04 -11.16
CA ASN A 148 -5.94 1.40 -10.13
C ASN A 148 -6.65 2.73 -10.42
N ALA A 149 -6.38 3.42 -11.55
CA ALA A 149 -7.03 4.70 -11.88
C ALA A 149 -8.58 4.62 -11.83
N ALA A 150 -9.15 3.51 -12.33
CA ALA A 150 -10.60 3.29 -12.31
C ALA A 150 -11.19 3.16 -10.90
N LYS A 151 -10.39 2.78 -9.90
CA LYS A 151 -10.85 2.69 -8.51
C LYS A 151 -11.08 4.06 -7.88
N LEU A 152 -10.34 5.07 -8.34
CA LEU A 152 -10.44 6.47 -7.89
C LEU A 152 -11.74 7.16 -8.35
N THR A 153 -12.49 6.51 -9.25
CA THR A 153 -13.80 7.00 -9.72
C THR A 153 -14.96 6.09 -9.31
N SER A 154 -14.65 4.88 -8.81
CA SER A 154 -15.64 3.83 -8.51
C SER A 154 -15.86 3.59 -7.02
N ASP A 155 -15.19 4.35 -6.15
CA ASP A 155 -15.34 4.31 -4.68
C ASP A 155 -16.46 5.24 -4.17
N GLY A 156 -17.23 5.81 -5.09
CA GLY A 156 -18.45 6.59 -4.84
C GLY A 156 -18.26 8.11 -4.86
N ILE A 157 -17.02 8.61 -4.97
CA ILE A 157 -16.74 10.01 -5.29
C ILE A 157 -15.59 10.07 -6.29
N ALA A 158 -15.82 10.66 -7.47
CA ALA A 158 -14.76 10.81 -8.46
C ALA A 158 -13.76 11.90 -8.03
N ASN A 159 -12.59 11.48 -7.52
CA ASN A 159 -11.48 12.35 -7.17
C ASN A 159 -10.14 11.60 -7.28
N ASN A 160 -9.00 12.25 -6.96
CA ASN A 160 -7.67 11.63 -7.12
C ASN A 160 -7.23 10.77 -5.91
N TYR A 161 -8.19 10.26 -5.14
CA TYR A 161 -7.96 9.43 -3.96
C TYR A 161 -8.79 8.16 -4.07
N PHE A 162 -8.30 7.10 -3.42
CA PHE A 162 -9.16 6.01 -3.03
C PHE A 162 -9.67 6.31 -1.63
N GLU A 163 -10.96 6.19 -1.39
CA GLU A 163 -11.61 6.65 -0.17
C GLU A 163 -12.56 5.59 0.41
N VAL A 164 -12.62 5.53 1.74
CA VAL A 164 -13.71 4.90 2.49
C VAL A 164 -14.28 5.92 3.45
N TYR A 165 -15.60 6.06 3.49
CA TYR A 165 -16.25 7.14 4.22
C TYR A 165 -17.62 6.72 4.76
N SER A 166 -18.08 7.40 5.82
CA SER A 166 -19.43 7.17 6.35
C SER A 166 -20.52 7.94 5.61
N SER A 167 -20.17 9.02 4.90
CA SER A 167 -21.08 9.82 4.09
C SER A 167 -20.33 10.58 2.99
N THR A 168 -20.97 10.84 1.85
CA THR A 168 -20.40 11.71 0.80
C THR A 168 -20.22 13.15 1.26
N ALA A 169 -20.93 13.56 2.33
CA ALA A 169 -20.78 14.85 2.99
C ALA A 169 -19.67 14.87 4.06
N ALA A 170 -18.93 13.77 4.25
CA ALA A 170 -17.73 13.74 5.09
C ALA A 170 -16.66 14.70 4.52
N PRO A 171 -15.75 15.23 5.35
CA PRO A 171 -14.67 16.12 4.92
C PRO A 171 -13.85 15.50 3.79
N ALA A 172 -13.36 16.35 2.88
CA ALA A 172 -12.64 15.91 1.67
C ALA A 172 -11.12 15.82 1.91
N CYS A 173 -10.51 14.83 1.28
CA CYS A 173 -9.08 14.55 1.39
C CYS A 173 -8.20 15.63 0.73
N SER A 174 -7.07 15.94 1.37
CA SER A 174 -6.33 17.18 1.09
C SER A 174 -4.83 17.15 1.42
N PHE A 175 -4.22 15.96 1.54
CA PHE A 175 -2.77 15.81 1.77
C PHE A 175 -1.87 16.64 0.84
#